data_AF-A0A4R2BIB2-F1
#
_entry.id   AF-A0A4R2BIB2-F1
#
_cell.length_a   1.000
_cell.length_b   1.000
_cell.length_c   1.000
_cell.angle_alpha   90.00
_cell.angle_beta   90.00
_cell.angle_gamma   90.00
#
_symmetry.space_group_name_H-M   'P 1'
#
loop_
_entity.id
_entity.type
_entity.pdbx_description
1 polymer ?
#
loop_
_entity_poly.entity_id
_entity_poly.type
_entity_poly.pdbx_seq_one_letter_code
_entity_poly.pdbx_strand_id
1 'polypeptide(L)'
;MKQMDLNTFITIYQEFLNEGRAKGWMVEILIEEFGNHLASITNQDGIEVEFFIELDLENDVCLSEKTRQTTLDYGVLRKKGEGDFFAKEVLDSFHHYWAKKLAKRSMSFIVHKRS
;
A
#
# COMPACT_ATOMS: atom_id res chain seq x y z
N MET A 1 -6.07 10.71 -11.46
CA MET A 1 -5.70 9.54 -10.63
C MET A 1 -5.66 8.33 -11.56
N LYS A 2 -4.60 7.50 -11.54
CA LYS A 2 -4.46 6.35 -12.45
C LYS A 2 -5.13 5.11 -11.84
N GLN A 3 -5.92 4.41 -12.66
CA GLN A 3 -6.53 3.09 -12.44
C GLN A 3 -5.52 2.10 -11.80
N MET A 4 -5.93 1.36 -10.77
CA MET A 4 -5.10 0.30 -10.19
C MET A 4 -5.82 -1.04 -10.30
N ASP A 5 -5.29 -1.93 -11.15
CA ASP A 5 -5.75 -3.31 -11.23
C ASP A 5 -5.29 -4.11 -10.00
N LEU A 6 -5.98 -5.21 -9.70
CA LEU A 6 -5.71 -6.09 -8.55
C LEU A 6 -4.26 -6.59 -8.52
N ASN A 7 -3.64 -6.86 -9.67
CA ASN A 7 -2.24 -7.32 -9.69
C ASN A 7 -1.28 -6.19 -9.32
N THR A 8 -1.54 -4.96 -9.79
CA THR A 8 -0.81 -3.78 -9.34
C THR A 8 -0.98 -3.57 -7.83
N PHE A 9 -2.18 -3.74 -7.29
CA PHE A 9 -2.46 -3.64 -5.86
C PHE A 9 -1.63 -4.65 -5.04
N ILE A 10 -1.72 -5.93 -5.39
CA ILE A 10 -0.98 -7.02 -4.72
C ILE A 10 0.53 -6.73 -4.77
N THR A 11 1.01 -6.29 -5.94
CA THR A 11 2.43 -5.96 -6.13
C THR A 11 2.87 -4.84 -5.18
N ILE A 12 2.09 -3.77 -5.06
CA ILE A 12 2.42 -2.63 -4.19
C ILE A 12 2.48 -3.08 -2.73
N TYR A 13 1.50 -3.85 -2.29
CA TYR A 13 1.45 -4.39 -0.94
C TYR A 13 2.69 -5.24 -0.64
N GLN A 14 2.98 -6.24 -1.47
CA GLN A 14 4.11 -7.15 -1.27
C GLN A 14 5.46 -6.44 -1.32
N GLU A 15 5.65 -5.51 -2.26
CA GLU A 15 6.87 -4.72 -2.36
C GLU A 15 7.08 -3.82 -1.13
N PHE A 16 6.03 -3.18 -0.62
CA PHE A 16 6.11 -2.38 0.60
C PHE A 16 6.53 -3.22 1.80
N LEU A 17 5.91 -4.39 1.99
CA LEU A 17 6.27 -5.30 3.08
C LEU A 17 7.72 -5.78 2.97
N ASN A 18 8.21 -6.02 1.75
CA ASN A 18 9.61 -6.37 1.52
C ASN A 18 10.57 -5.21 1.82
N GLU A 19 10.20 -3.96 1.52
CA GLU A 19 10.97 -2.79 1.96
C GLU A 19 11.00 -2.69 3.50
N GLY A 20 9.90 -3.01 4.17
CA GLY A 20 9.83 -3.11 5.64
C GLY A 20 10.79 -4.17 6.20
N ARG A 21 10.79 -5.37 5.63
CA ARG A 21 11.74 -6.44 5.99
C ARG A 21 13.20 -5.99 5.82
N ALA A 22 13.51 -5.29 4.74
CA ALA A 22 14.86 -4.76 4.50
C ALA A 22 15.28 -3.66 5.51
N LYS A 23 14.32 -2.95 6.11
CA LYS A 23 14.55 -2.01 7.23
C LYS A 23 14.72 -2.71 8.58
N GLY A 24 14.53 -4.03 8.64
CA GLY A 24 14.61 -4.82 9.86
C GLY A 24 13.28 -4.97 10.61
N TRP A 25 12.15 -4.68 9.97
CA TRP A 25 10.84 -5.05 10.52
C TRP A 25 10.59 -6.54 10.32
N MET A 26 10.01 -7.20 11.31
CA MET A 26 9.42 -8.52 11.15
C MET A 26 8.01 -8.36 10.58
N VAL A 27 7.66 -9.17 9.58
CA VAL A 27 6.37 -9.06 8.89
C VAL A 27 5.75 -10.45 8.76
N GLU A 28 4.59 -10.62 9.37
CA GLU A 28 3.74 -11.80 9.30
C GLU A 28 2.46 -11.47 8.54
N ILE A 29 2.14 -12.26 7.52
CA ILE A 29 0.92 -12.09 6.73
C ILE A 29 -0.23 -12.77 7.48
N LEU A 30 -1.27 -12.01 7.81
CA LEU A 30 -2.44 -12.51 8.53
C LEU A 30 -3.60 -12.84 7.59
N ILE A 31 -3.84 -11.98 6.58
CA ILE A 31 -4.94 -12.12 5.62
C ILE A 31 -4.45 -11.75 4.22
N GLU A 32 -4.74 -12.60 3.23
CA GLU A 32 -4.60 -12.32 1.80
C GLU A 32 -5.81 -12.88 1.02
N GLU A 33 -6.96 -12.22 1.11
CA GLU A 33 -8.21 -12.68 0.49
C GLU A 33 -8.92 -11.56 -0.27
N PHE A 34 -9.32 -11.83 -1.52
CA PHE A 34 -10.23 -10.99 -2.34
C PHE A 34 -10.06 -9.46 -2.22
N GLY A 35 -8.83 -8.97 -2.30
CA GLY A 35 -8.55 -7.52 -2.25
C GLY A 35 -8.42 -6.94 -0.83
N ASN A 36 -8.54 -7.77 0.21
CA ASN A 36 -8.24 -7.44 1.60
C ASN A 36 -6.93 -8.08 2.01
N HIS A 37 -6.02 -7.25 2.50
CA HIS A 37 -4.68 -7.66 2.89
C HIS A 37 -4.34 -7.08 4.26
N LEU A 38 -3.87 -7.96 5.15
CA LEU A 38 -3.49 -7.61 6.52
C LEU A 38 -2.16 -8.26 6.86
N ALA A 39 -1.24 -7.47 7.40
CA ALA A 39 0.03 -7.96 7.94
C ALA A 39 0.26 -7.43 9.34
N SER A 40 0.72 -8.30 10.24
CA SER A 40 1.36 -7.89 11.48
C SER A 40 2.79 -7.46 11.17
N ILE A 41 3.17 -6.27 11.64
CA ILE A 41 4.50 -5.70 11.50
C ILE A 41 5.05 -5.43 12.89
N THR A 42 6.24 -5.96 13.18
CA THR A 42 6.93 -5.76 14.45
C THR A 42 8.26 -5.06 14.24
N ASN A 43 8.54 -4.02 15.02
CA ASN A 43 9.84 -3.35 14.99
C ASN A 43 10.89 -4.09 15.84
N GLN A 44 12.13 -3.56 15.87
CA GLN A 44 13.23 -4.15 16.63
C GLN A 44 13.05 -4.09 18.15
N ASP A 45 12.18 -3.19 18.64
CA ASP A 45 11.84 -3.07 20.06
C ASP A 45 10.71 -4.04 20.48
N GLY A 46 10.21 -4.86 19.55
CA GLY A 46 9.10 -5.79 19.80
C GLY A 46 7.72 -5.13 19.78
N ILE A 47 7.61 -3.86 19.33
CA ILE A 47 6.33 -3.17 19.18
C ILE A 47 5.64 -3.67 17.91
N GLU A 48 4.41 -4.10 18.06
CA GLU A 48 3.58 -4.68 17.00
C GLU A 48 2.46 -3.72 16.57
N VAL A 49 2.25 -3.63 15.26
CA VAL A 49 1.12 -2.94 14.64
C VAL A 49 0.61 -3.78 13.47
N GLU A 50 -0.65 -3.61 13.08
CA GLU A 50 -1.21 -4.30 11.93
C GLU A 50 -1.40 -3.32 10.79
N PHE A 51 -0.78 -3.58 9.65
CA PHE A 51 -0.97 -2.78 8.44
C PHE A 51 -2.00 -3.47 7.55
N PHE A 52 -3.04 -2.73 7.17
CA PHE A 52 -4.07 -3.21 6.25
C PHE A 52 -4.10 -2.37 4.98
N ILE A 53 -4.47 -3.03 3.89
CA ILE A 53 -4.74 -2.42 2.60
C ILE A 53 -5.90 -3.17 1.95
N GLU A 54 -6.90 -2.44 1.49
CA GLU A 54 -8.17 -2.98 1.00
C GLU A 54 -8.55 -2.31 -0.33
N LEU A 55 -9.01 -3.10 -1.30
CA LEU A 55 -9.65 -2.59 -2.49
C LEU A 55 -11.12 -2.39 -2.20
N ASP A 56 -11.57 -1.15 -2.24
CA ASP A 56 -12.99 -0.81 -2.19
C ASP A 56 -13.64 -1.18 -3.53
N LEU A 57 -14.11 -2.43 -3.60
CA LEU A 57 -14.81 -3.00 -4.74
C LEU A 57 -16.29 -2.58 -4.77
N GLU A 58 -16.83 -2.10 -3.65
CA GLU A 58 -18.24 -1.70 -3.52
C GLU A 58 -18.47 -0.29 -4.08
N ASN A 59 -17.49 0.61 -3.93
CA ASN A 59 -17.53 1.97 -4.50
C ASN A 59 -16.79 2.06 -5.85
N ASP A 60 -16.97 1.06 -6.71
CA ASP A 60 -16.47 1.06 -8.09
C ASP A 60 -17.25 2.05 -8.96
N VAL A 61 -16.62 3.18 -9.32
CA VAL A 61 -17.21 4.17 -10.23
C VAL A 61 -16.92 3.76 -11.67
N CYS A 62 -17.98 3.48 -12.42
CA CYS A 62 -17.88 3.20 -13.86
C CYS A 62 -17.64 4.52 -14.62
N LEU A 63 -16.39 4.77 -15.05
CA LEU A 63 -16.00 5.96 -15.81
C LEU A 63 -16.23 5.80 -17.32
N SER A 64 -16.28 4.56 -17.83
CA SER A 64 -16.63 4.24 -19.22
C SER A 64 -17.08 2.77 -19.35
N GLU A 65 -17.60 2.36 -20.53
CA GLU A 65 -17.99 0.97 -20.83
C GLU A 65 -16.90 -0.09 -20.54
N LYS A 66 -15.63 0.33 -20.45
CA LYS A 66 -14.48 -0.55 -20.17
C LYS A 66 -13.64 -0.10 -18.98
N THR A 67 -14.01 0.98 -18.29
CA THR A 67 -13.16 1.58 -17.25
C THR A 67 -13.93 1.72 -15.95
N ARG A 68 -13.50 0.94 -14.98
CA ARG A 68 -13.97 0.88 -13.60
C ARG A 68 -12.90 1.49 -12.69
N GLN A 69 -13.30 2.36 -11.77
CA GLN A 69 -12.44 3.05 -10.82
C GLN A 69 -12.79 2.59 -9.41
N THR A 70 -11.92 1.77 -8.82
CA THR A 70 -11.99 1.39 -7.40
C THR A 70 -11.06 2.26 -6.56
N THR A 71 -11.40 2.42 -5.29
CA THR A 71 -10.58 3.17 -4.33
C THR A 71 -9.72 2.21 -3.53
N LEU A 72 -8.51 2.65 -3.19
CA LEU A 72 -7.63 1.93 -2.28
C LEU A 72 -7.83 2.49 -0.88
N ASP A 73 -8.26 1.66 0.07
CA ASP A 73 -8.24 1.99 1.49
C ASP A 73 -7.01 1.34 2.15
N TYR A 74 -6.45 1.99 3.16
CA TYR A 74 -5.30 1.48 3.90
C TYR A 74 -5.11 2.19 5.24
N GLY A 75 -4.47 1.51 6.17
CA GLY A 75 -4.16 2.09 7.46
C GLY A 75 -3.31 1.19 8.34
N VAL A 76 -3.11 1.66 9.58
CA VAL A 76 -2.38 0.93 10.60
C VAL A 76 -3.22 0.85 11.86
N LEU A 77 -3.49 -0.37 12.32
CA LEU A 77 -4.10 -0.68 13.60
C LEU A 77 -3.01 -0.92 14.64
N ARG A 78 -3.32 -0.61 15.90
CA ARG A 78 -2.40 -0.77 17.02
C ARG A 78 -3.18 -1.01 18.30
N LYS A 79 -2.52 -1.63 19.27
CA LYS A 79 -3.07 -1.75 20.63
C LYS A 79 -3.21 -0.36 21.25
N LYS A 80 -4.33 -0.13 21.94
CA LYS A 80 -4.64 1.16 22.56
C LYS A 80 -3.58 1.49 23.62
N GLY A 81 -2.93 2.65 23.46
CA GLY A 81 -1.90 3.13 24.40
C GLY A 81 -0.48 2.68 24.06
N GLU A 82 -0.30 1.90 22.99
CA GLU A 82 1.01 1.44 22.51
C GLU A 82 1.16 1.72 21.01
N GLY A 83 2.42 1.80 20.56
CA GLY A 83 2.75 1.81 19.14
C GLY A 83 2.37 3.06 18.35
N ASP A 84 2.00 4.19 18.97
CA ASP A 84 1.65 5.44 18.26
C ASP A 84 2.74 5.88 17.28
N PHE A 85 3.99 5.91 17.76
CA PHE A 85 5.15 6.30 16.96
C PHE A 85 5.42 5.31 15.84
N PHE A 86 5.36 4.01 16.14
CA PHE A 86 5.63 2.98 15.14
C PHE A 86 4.52 2.87 14.09
N ALA A 87 3.25 3.01 14.49
CA ALA A 87 2.14 3.06 13.56
C ALA A 87 2.25 4.24 12.60
N LYS A 88 2.67 5.41 13.12
CA LYS A 88 2.97 6.57 12.28
C LYS A 88 4.15 6.31 11.34
N GLU A 89 5.22 5.68 11.81
CA GLU A 89 6.39 5.33 11.00
C GLU A 89 6.04 4.38 9.83
N VAL A 90 5.20 3.37 10.10
CA VAL A 90 4.71 2.43 9.09
C VAL A 90 3.88 3.19 8.04
N LEU A 91 2.97 4.05 8.47
CA LEU A 91 2.12 4.83 7.57
C LEU A 91 2.92 5.84 6.74
N ASP A 92 3.84 6.57 7.36
CA ASP A 92 4.73 7.52 6.68
C ASP A 92 5.65 6.80 5.67
N SER A 93 6.14 5.61 6.03
CA SER A 93 6.90 4.76 5.12
C SER A 93 6.09 4.31 3.91
N PHE A 94 4.82 3.93 4.12
CA PHE A 94 3.94 3.56 3.02
C PHE A 94 3.64 4.75 2.11
N HIS A 95 3.33 5.93 2.66
CA HIS A 95 3.14 7.15 1.88
C HIS A 95 4.38 7.50 1.05
N HIS A 96 5.57 7.40 1.63
CA HIS A 96 6.82 7.64 0.91
C HIS A 96 7.03 6.64 -0.22
N TYR A 97 6.81 5.35 0.05
CA TYR A 97 6.88 4.28 -0.94
C TYR A 97 5.90 4.53 -2.10
N TRP A 98 4.64 4.85 -1.76
CA TRP A 98 3.58 5.12 -2.72
C TRP A 98 3.90 6.33 -3.60
N ALA A 99 4.34 7.45 -3.01
CA ALA A 99 4.74 8.65 -3.73
C ALA A 99 5.91 8.36 -4.71
N LYS A 100 6.91 7.59 -4.30
CA LYS A 100 8.04 7.17 -5.14
C LYS A 100 7.59 6.31 -6.32
N LYS A 101 6.66 5.37 -6.10
CA LYS A 101 6.11 4.51 -7.16
C LYS A 101 5.25 5.30 -8.15
N LEU A 102 4.44 6.25 -7.67
CA LEU A 102 3.67 7.15 -8.54
C LEU A 102 4.59 8.06 -9.38
N ALA A 103 5.65 8.61 -8.78
CA ALA A 103 6.64 9.43 -9.50
C ALA A 103 7.41 8.64 -10.57
N LYS A 104 7.75 7.36 -10.30
CA LYS A 104 8.36 6.47 -11.31
C LYS A 104 7.40 6.17 -12.48
N ARG A 105 6.09 6.11 -12.23
CA ARG A 105 5.03 5.92 -13.26
C ARG A 105 4.71 7.19 -14.06
N SER A 106 5.12 8.39 -13.63
CA SER A 106 4.97 9.63 -14.40
C SER A 106 6.16 9.89 -15.32
N MET A 107 7.38 9.51 -14.92
CA MET A 107 8.58 9.61 -15.75
C MET A 107 8.56 8.70 -17.00
N SER A 108 7.70 7.67 -17.02
CA SER A 108 7.57 6.73 -18.16
C SER A 108 6.84 7.31 -19.39
N PHE A 109 6.38 8.58 -19.35
CA PHE A 109 5.59 9.21 -20.41
C PHE A 109 6.24 10.46 -21.03
N ILE A 110 7.57 10.64 -20.94
CA ILE A 110 8.23 11.65 -21.77
C ILE A 110 8.32 11.11 -23.21
N VAL A 111 7.23 11.26 -23.97
CA VAL A 111 7.28 11.19 -25.43
C VAL A 111 8.17 12.34 -25.89
N HIS A 112 9.35 12.02 -26.39
CA HIS A 112 10.14 12.98 -27.17
C HIS A 112 9.29 13.37 -28.38
N LYS A 113 8.71 14.57 -28.36
CA LYS A 113 8.20 15.21 -29.56
C LYS A 113 9.44 15.59 -30.38
N ARG A 114 9.76 14.82 -31.42
CA ARG A 114 10.77 15.23 -32.41
C ARG A 114 10.21 16.45 -33.13
N SER A 115 10.94 17.56 -33.02
CA SER A 115 10.77 18.77 -33.83
C SER A 115 10.97 18.51 -35.31
#